data_AF-X1F0K6-F1
#
_entry.id   AF-X1F0K6-F1
#
_cell.length_a   1.000
_cell.length_b   1.000
_cell.length_c   1.000
_cell.angle_alpha   90.00
_cell.angle_beta   90.00
_cell.angle_gamma   90.00
#
_symmetry.space_group_name_H-M   'P 1'
#
loop_
_entity.id
_entity.type
_entity.pdbx_description
1 polymer ?
#
loop_
_entity_poly.entity_id
_entity_poly.type
_entity_poly.pdbx_seq_one_letter_code
_entity_poly.pdbx_strand_id
1 'polypeptide(L)'
;MAAPTTIREKHNKLIQVDAAGSIDPISSSSTQEMDQALESLHKSKDHWVNLDLDRKINILDQLMEDFNHVAQEWVELSMLGKGVPENSFGEGEEWFNIAISNRLIRLYRGALEEINHNGVPSIPGPIT
;
A
#
# COMPACT_ATOMS: atom_id res chain seq x y z
N MET A 1 31.80 -9.27 -5.80
CA MET A 1 30.75 -8.60 -5.02
C MET A 1 30.07 -7.64 -5.98
N ALA A 2 28.84 -7.93 -6.41
CA ALA A 2 28.13 -7.09 -7.39
C ALA A 2 27.72 -5.76 -6.73
N ALA A 3 27.82 -4.65 -7.47
CA ALA A 3 27.38 -3.34 -6.99
C ALA A 3 25.86 -3.36 -6.70
N PRO A 4 25.39 -2.67 -5.65
CA PRO A 4 23.96 -2.58 -5.37
C PRO A 4 23.25 -1.87 -6.53
N THR A 5 22.29 -2.56 -7.13
CA THR A 5 21.41 -2.03 -8.20
C THR A 5 20.71 -0.77 -7.70
N THR A 6 20.81 0.33 -8.46
CA THR A 6 20.14 1.59 -8.11
C THR A 6 18.62 1.50 -8.28
N ILE A 7 17.87 2.31 -7.55
CA ILE A 7 16.39 2.27 -7.59
C ILE A 7 15.86 2.71 -8.95
N ARG A 8 16.60 3.58 -9.64
CA ARG A 8 16.40 3.87 -11.06
C ARG A 8 16.56 2.64 -11.97
N GLU A 9 17.54 1.77 -11.71
CA GLU A 9 17.71 0.51 -12.45
C GLU A 9 16.61 -0.51 -12.11
N LYS A 10 16.12 -0.55 -10.86
CA LYS A 10 14.96 -1.37 -10.48
C LYS A 10 13.68 -0.88 -11.16
N HIS A 11 13.43 0.42 -11.13
CA HIS A 11 12.31 1.06 -11.83
C HIS A 11 12.37 0.80 -13.33
N ASN A 12 13.53 0.97 -13.96
CA ASN A 12 13.73 0.67 -15.38
C ASN A 12 13.64 -0.82 -15.75
N LYS A 13 13.61 -1.73 -14.76
CA LYS A 13 13.25 -3.14 -14.96
C LYS A 13 11.75 -3.39 -14.77
N LEU A 14 11.11 -2.65 -13.86
CA LEU A 14 9.67 -2.74 -13.58
C LEU A 14 8.84 -2.13 -14.70
N ILE A 15 9.30 -1.00 -15.24
CA ILE A 15 8.84 -0.44 -16.49
C ILE A 15 9.79 -0.97 -17.56
N GLN A 16 9.32 -1.71 -18.56
CA GLN A 16 10.22 -2.16 -19.65
C GLN A 16 10.70 -0.93 -20.41
N VAL A 17 11.82 -0.36 -19.97
CA VAL A 17 12.46 0.79 -20.62
C VAL A 17 13.47 0.22 -21.61
N ASP A 18 13.23 0.45 -22.90
CA ASP A 18 14.17 0.02 -23.93
C ASP A 18 15.49 0.83 -23.88
N ALA A 19 16.49 0.41 -24.66
CA ALA A 19 17.80 1.05 -24.71
C ALA A 19 17.76 2.52 -25.21
N ALA A 20 16.62 3.00 -25.73
CA ALA A 20 16.40 4.36 -26.17
C ALA A 20 15.68 5.24 -25.11
N GLY A 21 15.33 4.68 -23.94
CA GLY A 21 14.59 5.38 -22.90
C GLY A 21 13.08 5.41 -23.14
N SER A 22 12.56 4.61 -24.08
CA SER A 22 11.13 4.48 -24.34
C SER A 22 10.53 3.50 -23.33
N ILE A 23 9.53 3.97 -22.59
CA ILE A 23 8.70 3.14 -21.72
C ILE A 23 7.76 2.34 -22.63
N ASP A 24 7.81 1.00 -22.56
CA ASP A 24 6.73 0.21 -23.15
C ASP A 24 5.41 0.68 -22.53
N PRO A 25 4.45 1.15 -23.34
CA PRO A 25 3.23 1.71 -22.81
C PRO A 25 2.54 0.63 -21.98
N ILE A 26 2.23 0.96 -20.72
CA ILE A 26 1.31 0.13 -19.92
C ILE A 26 0.03 0.07 -20.74
N SER A 27 -0.25 -1.11 -21.32
CA SER A 27 -1.46 -1.32 -22.10
C SER A 27 -2.66 -1.02 -21.22
N SER A 28 -3.54 -0.15 -21.70
CA SER A 28 -4.80 0.14 -21.02
C SER A 28 -5.54 -1.16 -20.78
N SER A 29 -6.02 -1.36 -19.56
CA SER A 29 -6.90 -2.48 -19.25
C SER A 29 -8.14 -2.42 -20.15
N SER A 30 -8.47 -3.57 -20.74
CA SER A 30 -9.73 -3.77 -21.44
C SER A 30 -10.90 -3.77 -20.46
N THR A 31 -12.11 -3.49 -20.96
CA THR A 31 -13.34 -3.63 -20.16
C THR A 31 -13.46 -5.02 -19.54
N GLN A 32 -13.08 -6.06 -20.28
CA GLN A 32 -13.13 -7.43 -19.80
C GLN A 32 -12.19 -7.68 -18.61
N GLU A 33 -10.96 -7.14 -18.63
CA GLU A 33 -10.02 -7.26 -17.51
C GLU A 33 -10.53 -6.52 -16.27
N MET A 34 -11.14 -5.34 -16.45
CA MET A 34 -11.77 -4.59 -15.37
C MET A 34 -12.96 -5.36 -14.78
N ASP A 35 -13.82 -5.93 -15.62
CA ASP A 35 -14.96 -6.74 -15.18
C ASP A 35 -14.51 -7.97 -14.39
N GLN A 36 -13.43 -8.64 -14.83
CA GLN A 36 -12.83 -9.78 -14.12
C GLN A 36 -12.24 -9.39 -12.76
N ALA A 37 -11.60 -8.22 -12.68
CA ALA A 37 -11.08 -7.70 -11.41
C ALA A 37 -12.21 -7.39 -10.43
N LEU A 38 -13.29 -6.77 -10.91
CA LEU A 38 -14.50 -6.51 -10.11
C LEU A 38 -15.16 -7.81 -9.66
N GLU A 39 -15.27 -8.81 -10.53
CA GLU A 39 -15.83 -10.12 -10.17
C GLU A 39 -14.98 -10.79 -9.07
N SER A 40 -13.65 -10.71 -9.18
CA SER A 40 -12.72 -11.24 -8.18
C SER A 40 -12.87 -10.55 -6.82
N LEU A 41 -13.01 -9.21 -6.83
CA LEU A 41 -13.30 -8.43 -5.63
C LEU A 41 -14.64 -8.85 -5.01
N HIS A 42 -15.70 -8.95 -5.84
CA HIS A 42 -17.03 -9.36 -5.40
C HIS A 42 -17.03 -10.75 -4.76
N LYS A 43 -16.31 -11.71 -5.32
CA LYS A 43 -16.18 -13.07 -4.79
C LYS A 43 -15.42 -13.12 -3.46
N SER A 44 -14.46 -12.23 -3.26
CA SER A 44 -13.52 -12.28 -2.13
C SER A 44 -13.95 -11.42 -0.93
N LYS A 45 -14.76 -10.37 -1.15
CA LYS A 45 -15.12 -9.41 -0.10
C LYS A 45 -15.78 -10.08 1.12
N ASP A 46 -16.64 -11.08 0.89
CA ASP A 46 -17.36 -11.74 1.97
C ASP A 46 -16.43 -12.66 2.77
N HIS A 47 -15.40 -13.22 2.12
CA HIS A 47 -14.36 -13.95 2.83
C HIS A 47 -13.62 -13.02 3.81
N TRP A 48 -13.22 -11.83 3.36
CA TRP A 48 -12.60 -10.83 4.24
C TRP A 48 -13.50 -10.43 5.41
N VAL A 49 -14.78 -10.15 5.15
CA VAL A 49 -15.74 -9.79 6.21
C VAL A 49 -15.85 -10.89 7.27
N ASN A 50 -15.90 -12.15 6.83
CA ASN A 50 -16.06 -13.32 7.70
C ASN A 50 -14.76 -13.85 8.32
N LEU A 51 -13.60 -13.29 8.00
CA LEU A 51 -12.35 -13.65 8.68
C LEU A 51 -12.47 -13.35 10.18
N ASP A 52 -11.91 -14.27 10.98
CA ASP A 52 -11.78 -14.11 12.41
C ASP A 52 -10.92 -12.89 12.77
N LEU A 53 -11.21 -12.29 13.93
CA LEU A 53 -10.55 -11.07 14.36
C LEU A 53 -9.04 -11.28 14.55
N ASP A 54 -8.63 -12.41 15.11
CA ASP A 54 -7.21 -12.75 15.29
C ASP A 54 -6.47 -12.80 13.95
N ARG A 55 -7.07 -13.38 12.91
CA ARG A 55 -6.48 -13.43 11.58
C ARG A 55 -6.39 -12.06 10.95
N LYS A 56 -7.41 -11.21 11.11
CA LYS A 56 -7.36 -9.81 10.65
C LYS A 56 -6.25 -9.03 11.36
N ILE A 57 -6.11 -9.19 12.68
CA ILE A 57 -5.05 -8.56 13.48
C ILE A 57 -3.68 -9.00 12.96
N ASN A 58 -3.46 -10.29 12.75
CA ASN A 58 -2.20 -10.82 12.21
C ASN A 58 -1.85 -10.24 10.83
N ILE A 59 -2.85 -10.03 9.96
CA ILE A 59 -2.64 -9.39 8.65
C ILE A 59 -2.22 -7.93 8.82
N LEU A 60 -2.85 -7.20 9.76
CA LEU A 60 -2.49 -5.81 10.05
C LEU A 60 -1.10 -5.70 10.67
N ASP A 61 -0.70 -6.65 11.53
CA ASP A 61 0.67 -6.74 12.07
C ASP A 61 1.70 -6.91 10.96
N GLN A 62 1.48 -7.87 10.06
CA GLN A 62 2.37 -8.06 8.91
C GLN A 62 2.42 -6.82 8.01
N LEU A 63 1.26 -6.19 7.76
CA LEU A 63 1.22 -4.96 6.96
C LEU A 63 2.05 -3.85 7.61
N MET A 64 1.99 -3.66 8.93
CA MET A 64 2.80 -2.65 9.62
C MET A 64 4.30 -2.90 9.50
N GLU A 65 4.73 -4.16 9.55
CA GLU A 65 6.14 -4.54 9.35
C GLU A 65 6.57 -4.27 7.90
N ASP A 66 5.81 -4.80 6.94
CA ASP A 66 6.12 -4.72 5.51
C ASP A 66 6.09 -3.28 4.98
N PHE A 67 5.19 -2.44 5.48
CA PHE A 67 5.07 -1.04 5.03
C PHE A 67 6.37 -0.27 5.25
N ASN A 68 7.04 -0.51 6.38
CA ASN A 68 8.31 0.16 6.69
C ASN A 68 9.44 -0.32 5.76
N HIS A 69 9.38 -1.57 5.29
CA HIS A 69 10.36 -2.11 4.35
C HIS A 69 10.23 -1.53 2.95
N VAL A 70 9.02 -1.15 2.53
CA VAL A 70 8.76 -0.61 1.18
C VAL A 70 8.64 0.91 1.14
N ALA A 71 8.58 1.60 2.29
CA ALA A 71 8.30 3.04 2.35
C ALA A 71 9.26 3.90 1.52
N GLN A 72 10.57 3.68 1.63
CA GLN A 72 11.57 4.44 0.87
C GLN A 72 11.40 4.21 -0.64
N GLU A 73 11.31 2.94 -1.06
CA GLU A 73 11.14 2.57 -2.46
C GLU A 73 9.82 3.14 -3.01
N TRP A 74 8.73 3.12 -2.24
CA TRP A 74 7.47 3.75 -2.62
C TRP A 74 7.66 5.24 -2.92
N VAL A 75 8.24 6.00 -1.99
CA VAL A 75 8.42 7.46 -2.13
C VAL A 75 9.21 7.77 -3.40
N GLU A 76 10.35 7.11 -3.58
CA GLU A 76 11.22 7.34 -4.73
C GLU A 76 10.53 6.97 -6.06
N LEU A 77 9.83 5.83 -6.11
CA LEU A 77 9.10 5.42 -7.30
C LEU A 77 7.92 6.35 -7.61
N SER A 78 7.22 6.84 -6.58
CA SER A 78 6.12 7.80 -6.73
C SER A 78 6.62 9.13 -7.27
N MET A 79 7.71 9.65 -6.70
CA MET A 79 8.36 10.89 -7.15
C MET A 79 8.85 10.78 -8.59
N LEU A 80 9.49 9.65 -8.92
CA LEU A 80 9.96 9.35 -10.27
C LEU A 80 8.81 9.26 -11.28
N GLY A 81 7.74 8.52 -10.95
CA GLY A 81 6.56 8.37 -11.81
C GLY A 81 5.80 9.67 -12.04
N LYS A 82 5.83 10.59 -11.08
CA LYS A 82 5.23 11.93 -11.21
C LYS A 82 6.16 12.97 -11.85
N GLY A 83 7.42 12.62 -12.11
CA GLY A 83 8.43 13.54 -12.62
C GLY A 83 8.77 14.67 -11.64
N VAL A 84 8.60 14.43 -10.33
CA VAL A 84 8.86 15.42 -9.29
C VAL A 84 10.33 15.30 -8.85
N PRO A 85 11.09 16.41 -8.76
CA PRO A 85 12.47 16.37 -8.28
C PRO A 85 12.58 15.85 -6.84
N GLU A 86 13.64 15.07 -6.57
CA GLU A 86 14.03 14.68 -5.21
C GLU A 86 14.28 15.91 -4.33
N ASN A 87 14.09 15.78 -3.01
CA ASN A 87 14.27 16.86 -2.04
C ASN A 87 13.37 18.08 -2.30
N SER A 88 12.21 17.87 -2.92
CA SER A 88 11.21 18.90 -3.15
C SER A 88 10.04 18.78 -2.17
N PHE A 89 9.17 19.79 -2.15
CA PHE A 89 7.96 19.77 -1.31
C PHE A 89 7.08 18.54 -1.55
N GLY A 90 7.02 18.04 -2.79
CA GLY A 90 6.21 16.87 -3.14
C GLY A 90 6.65 15.58 -2.44
N GLU A 91 7.92 15.48 -2.03
CA GLU A 91 8.41 14.33 -1.27
C GLU A 91 7.74 14.24 0.11
N GLY A 92 7.47 15.39 0.73
CA GLY A 92 6.78 15.45 2.02
C GLY A 92 5.34 14.91 1.96
N GLU A 93 4.66 15.06 0.83
CA GLU A 93 3.32 14.49 0.61
C GLU A 93 3.37 12.96 0.57
N GLU A 94 4.36 12.37 -0.10
CA GLU A 94 4.54 10.92 -0.15
C GLU A 94 4.84 10.35 1.24
N TRP A 95 5.75 10.97 1.98
CA TRP A 95 6.04 10.57 3.36
C TRP A 95 4.82 10.73 4.27
N PHE A 96 4.01 11.76 4.06
CA PHE A 96 2.76 11.95 4.79
C PHE A 96 1.76 10.82 4.50
N ASN A 97 1.61 10.40 3.23
CA ASN A 97 0.77 9.27 2.85
C ASN A 97 1.21 7.97 3.52
N ILE A 98 2.51 7.72 3.62
CA ILE A 98 3.07 6.57 4.35
C ILE A 98 2.72 6.66 5.84
N ALA A 99 2.97 7.81 6.47
CA ALA A 99 2.73 8.02 7.89
C ALA A 99 1.24 7.86 8.26
N ILE A 100 0.34 8.39 7.44
CA ILE A 100 -1.11 8.25 7.66
C ILE A 100 -1.58 6.81 7.47
N SER A 101 -1.08 6.11 6.45
CA SER A 101 -1.42 4.69 6.23
C SER A 101 -1.02 3.84 7.45
N ASN A 102 0.22 3.97 7.93
CA ASN A 102 0.69 3.29 9.15
C ASN A 102 -0.14 3.64 10.39
N ARG A 103 -0.52 4.92 10.55
CA ARG A 103 -1.40 5.35 11.63
C ARG A 103 -2.77 4.67 11.56
N LEU A 104 -3.38 4.63 10.37
CA LEU A 104 -4.71 4.05 10.18
C LEU A 104 -4.68 2.54 10.41
N ILE A 105 -3.65 1.83 9.95
CA ILE A 105 -3.47 0.39 10.21
C ILE A 105 -3.39 0.13 11.72
N ARG A 106 -2.58 0.91 12.45
CA ARG A 106 -2.46 0.78 13.91
C ARG A 106 -3.78 1.04 14.64
N LEU A 107 -4.51 2.07 14.24
CA LEU A 107 -5.82 2.40 14.84
C LEU A 107 -6.84 1.30 14.56
N TYR A 108 -6.85 0.77 13.33
CA TYR A 108 -7.75 -0.31 12.96
C TYR A 108 -7.44 -1.59 13.73
N ARG A 109 -6.15 -1.95 13.83
CA ARG A 109 -5.68 -3.08 14.64
C ARG A 109 -6.15 -2.97 16.10
N GLY A 110 -5.93 -1.81 16.73
CA GLY A 110 -6.35 -1.58 18.11
C GLY A 110 -7.87 -1.70 18.30
N ALA A 111 -8.65 -1.16 17.37
CA ALA A 111 -10.11 -1.31 17.40
C ALA A 111 -10.54 -2.79 17.30
N LEU A 112 -9.88 -3.59 16.47
CA LEU A 112 -10.17 -5.02 16.37
C LEU A 112 -9.80 -5.79 17.64
N GLU A 113 -8.68 -5.45 18.29
CA GLU A 113 -8.29 -6.04 19.59
C GLU A 113 -9.31 -5.71 20.68
N GLU A 114 -9.77 -4.46 20.75
CA GLU A 114 -10.79 -4.05 21.71
C GLU A 114 -12.13 -4.75 21.46
N ILE A 115 -12.54 -4.91 20.20
CA ILE A 115 -13.72 -5.70 19.85
C ILE A 115 -13.53 -7.17 20.26
N ASN A 116 -12.34 -7.73 20.06
CA ASN A 116 -12.05 -9.12 20.41
C ASN A 116 -12.15 -9.36 21.93
N HIS A 117 -11.67 -8.41 22.73
CA HIS A 117 -11.70 -8.52 24.20
C HIS A 117 -13.03 -8.07 24.83
N ASN A 118 -13.65 -7.01 24.32
CA ASN A 118 -14.77 -6.32 24.98
C ASN A 118 -16.08 -6.37 24.19
N GLY A 119 -16.07 -6.90 22.96
CA GLY A 119 -17.21 -6.90 22.04
C GLY A 119 -17.49 -5.57 21.33
N VAL A 120 -16.82 -4.48 21.74
CA VAL A 120 -16.98 -3.12 21.19
C VAL A 120 -15.64 -2.37 21.20
N PRO A 121 -15.42 -1.43 20.26
CA PRO A 121 -14.26 -0.55 20.31
C PRO A 121 -14.42 0.51 21.41
N SER A 122 -13.31 0.90 22.03
CA SER A 122 -13.22 2.00 22.99
C SER A 122 -13.14 3.32 22.24
N ILE A 123 -14.24 4.06 22.22
CA ILE A 123 -14.29 5.39 21.60
C ILE A 123 -13.83 6.41 22.65
N PRO A 124 -12.72 7.16 22.43
CA PRO A 124 -12.30 8.17 23.37
C PRO A 124 -13.33 9.31 23.48
N GLY A 125 -13.74 9.61 24.71
CA GLY A 125 -14.70 10.66 25.01
C GLY A 125 -16.14 10.15 25.16
N PRO A 126 -17.06 11.01 25.60
CA PRO A 126 -18.46 10.62 25.76
C PRO A 126 -19.09 10.32 24.39
N ILE A 127 -19.81 9.18 24.32
CA ILE A 127 -20.73 8.90 23.21
C ILE A 127 -21.97 9.75 23.48
N THR A 128 -21.98 10.98 22.98
CA THR A 128 -23.17 11.86 22.97
C THR A 128 -23.96 11.66 21.70
#